data_AF-A0AAN1PP32-F1
#
_entry.id   AF-A0AAN1PP32-F1
#
_cell.length_a   1.000
_cell.length_b   1.000
_cell.length_c   1.000
_cell.angle_alpha   90.00
_cell.angle_beta   90.00
_cell.angle_gamma   90.00
#
_symmetry.space_group_name_H-M   'P 1'
#
loop_
_entity.id
_entity.type
_entity.pdbx_description
1 polymer ?
#
loop_
_entity_poly.entity_id
_entity_poly.type
_entity_poly.pdbx_seq_one_letter_code
_entity_poly.pdbx_strand_id
1 'polypeptide(L)'
;MNSHLSQPIYIHGCGFHSALGATAEQIHHALQHNHSVQMQQAVDQLNTGTATIVGRVSDTLPELPSSLREYDSRNNRLALSALQQIEPAIQEAIRQYGANRIAVVIGTSTSGIADGENAFEQKLSQEHFPSDYHYHKQELGNVSDFIADYFQLTGPCYAISTACSSSGRVFISAKRLLLSGMADAVIVGGQIRSVA
;
A
#
# COMPACT_ATOMS: atom_id res chain seq x y z
N MET A 1 41.36 1.64 -11.56
CA MET A 1 40.22 0.73 -11.83
C MET A 1 39.52 0.50 -10.50
N ASN A 2 38.55 1.36 -10.15
CA ASN A 2 37.74 1.13 -8.95
C ASN A 2 36.75 0.01 -9.26
N SER A 3 36.89 -1.10 -8.54
CA SER A 3 35.93 -2.20 -8.56
C SER A 3 34.57 -1.65 -8.14
N HIS A 4 33.63 -1.58 -9.09
CA HIS A 4 32.21 -1.42 -8.80
C HIS A 4 31.70 -2.70 -8.13
N LEU A 5 32.14 -2.98 -6.92
CA LEU A 5 31.42 -3.87 -6.03
C LEU A 5 30.15 -3.11 -5.66
N SER A 6 29.05 -3.45 -6.35
CA SER A 6 27.74 -2.89 -6.03
C SER A 6 27.48 -3.15 -4.56
N GLN A 7 27.37 -2.10 -3.75
CA GLN A 7 27.02 -2.28 -2.35
C GLN A 7 25.70 -3.06 -2.27
N PRO A 8 25.67 -4.17 -1.53
CA PRO A 8 24.45 -4.95 -1.37
C PRO A 8 23.39 -4.09 -0.69
N ILE A 9 22.16 -4.18 -1.20
CA ILE A 9 20.99 -3.56 -0.60
C ILE A 9 20.20 -4.66 0.10
N TYR A 10 19.78 -4.39 1.33
CA TYR A 10 19.14 -5.35 2.20
C TYR A 10 17.67 -4.97 2.46
N ILE A 11 16.84 -5.97 2.71
CA ILE A 11 15.48 -5.79 3.18
C ILE A 11 15.49 -5.94 4.69
N HIS A 12 15.16 -4.87 5.41
CA HIS A 12 15.23 -4.83 6.89
C HIS A 12 13.91 -5.21 7.58
N GLY A 13 12.81 -5.24 6.84
CA GLY A 13 11.50 -5.65 7.36
C GLY A 13 10.52 -5.85 6.21
N CYS A 14 9.58 -6.77 6.40
CA CYS A 14 8.47 -7.02 5.49
C CYS A 14 7.16 -7.11 6.26
N GLY A 15 6.16 -6.35 5.83
CA GLY A 15 4.79 -6.42 6.32
C GLY A 15 3.86 -6.89 5.21
N PHE A 16 2.85 -7.68 5.54
CA PHE A 16 1.95 -8.27 4.56
C PHE A 16 0.50 -8.27 5.04
N HIS A 17 -0.42 -7.96 4.13
CA HIS A 17 -1.84 -8.24 4.37
C HIS A 17 -2.52 -8.54 3.03
N SER A 18 -3.04 -9.75 2.89
CA SER A 18 -3.68 -10.23 1.66
C SER A 18 -4.72 -11.30 1.99
N ALA A 19 -5.37 -11.85 0.96
CA ALA A 19 -6.26 -13.00 1.11
C ALA A 19 -5.55 -14.25 1.70
N LEU A 20 -4.22 -14.32 1.66
CA LEU A 20 -3.47 -15.42 2.28
C LEU A 20 -3.26 -15.21 3.80
N GLY A 21 -3.58 -14.03 4.33
CA GLY A 21 -3.40 -13.68 5.74
C GLY A 21 -2.76 -12.32 5.95
N ALA A 22 -2.67 -11.94 7.23
CA ALA A 22 -2.13 -10.68 7.72
C ALA A 22 -0.73 -10.83 8.35
N THR A 23 -0.17 -12.03 8.44
CA THR A 23 1.20 -12.26 8.95
C THR A 23 1.98 -13.21 8.04
N ALA A 24 3.31 -13.18 8.16
CA ALA A 24 4.18 -14.08 7.40
C ALA A 24 3.87 -15.55 7.70
N GLU A 25 3.54 -15.89 8.95
CA GLU A 25 3.20 -17.25 9.38
C GLU A 25 1.88 -17.71 8.77
N GLN A 26 0.85 -16.86 8.79
CA GLN A 26 -0.44 -17.17 8.17
C GLN A 26 -0.30 -17.39 6.66
N ILE A 27 0.43 -16.50 6.00
CA ILE A 27 0.67 -16.58 4.55
C ILE A 27 1.48 -17.83 4.22
N HIS A 28 2.54 -18.12 4.99
CA HIS A 28 3.36 -19.31 4.79
C HIS A 28 2.54 -20.59 4.96
N HIS A 29 1.72 -20.66 6.02
CA HIS A 29 0.81 -21.78 6.24
C HIS A 29 -0.18 -21.95 5.08
N ALA A 30 -0.80 -20.87 4.62
CA ALA A 30 -1.74 -20.90 3.49
C ALA A 30 -1.07 -21.40 2.20
N LEU A 31 0.17 -20.95 1.93
CA LEU A 31 0.96 -21.40 0.78
C LEU A 31 1.36 -22.87 0.88
N GLN A 32 1.80 -23.34 2.05
CA GLN A 32 2.18 -24.75 2.26
C GLN A 32 1.00 -25.71 2.04
N HIS A 33 -0.20 -25.31 2.44
CA HIS A 33 -1.40 -26.13 2.35
C HIS A 33 -2.21 -25.88 1.06
N ASN A 34 -1.76 -24.98 0.18
CA ASN A 34 -2.47 -24.55 -1.03
C ASN A 34 -3.94 -24.17 -0.77
N HIS A 35 -4.21 -23.52 0.37
CA HIS A 35 -5.56 -23.21 0.81
C HIS A 35 -5.61 -21.83 1.46
N SER A 36 -6.54 -21.00 0.98
CA SER A 36 -6.91 -19.74 1.61
C SER A 36 -8.42 -19.66 1.75
N VAL A 37 -8.88 -19.41 2.97
CA VAL A 37 -10.29 -19.19 3.29
C VAL A 37 -10.83 -17.86 2.75
N GLN A 38 -9.94 -16.96 2.32
CA GLN A 38 -10.34 -15.65 1.80
C GLN A 38 -10.34 -15.58 0.26
N MET A 39 -10.04 -16.71 -0.41
CA MET A 39 -10.35 -16.89 -1.83
C MET A 39 -11.80 -17.36 -1.95
N GLN A 40 -12.72 -16.43 -2.20
CA GLN A 40 -14.16 -16.66 -2.09
C GLN A 40 -14.89 -16.40 -3.41
N GLN A 41 -16.00 -17.10 -3.61
CA GLN A 41 -16.89 -16.82 -4.72
C GLN A 41 -17.67 -15.53 -4.46
N ALA A 42 -17.67 -14.62 -5.42
CA ALA A 42 -18.42 -13.37 -5.39
C ALA A 42 -19.27 -13.24 -6.66
N VAL A 43 -20.51 -12.76 -6.50
CA VAL A 43 -21.51 -12.61 -7.58
C VAL A 43 -21.79 -11.15 -7.93
N ASP A 44 -21.28 -10.24 -7.11
CA ASP A 44 -21.53 -8.80 -7.16
C ASP A 44 -20.35 -8.00 -7.76
N GLN A 45 -19.26 -8.67 -8.15
CA GLN A 45 -18.04 -8.00 -8.62
C GLN A 45 -18.00 -7.77 -10.13
N LEU A 46 -18.76 -8.56 -10.90
CA LEU A 46 -18.81 -8.44 -12.36
C LEU A 46 -20.12 -7.80 -12.77
N ASN A 47 -20.06 -6.82 -13.67
CA ASN A 47 -21.25 -6.13 -14.23
C ASN A 47 -22.26 -7.08 -14.91
N THR A 48 -21.83 -8.29 -15.25
CA THR A 48 -22.66 -9.35 -15.83
C THR A 48 -23.48 -10.12 -14.78
N GLY A 49 -23.25 -9.91 -13.48
CA GLY A 49 -23.84 -10.69 -12.39
C GLY A 49 -23.35 -12.14 -12.30
N THR A 50 -22.33 -12.50 -13.09
CA THR A 50 -21.77 -13.86 -13.09
C THR A 50 -20.84 -14.05 -11.90
N ALA A 51 -20.90 -15.23 -11.28
CA ALA A 51 -20.00 -15.59 -10.20
C ALA A 51 -18.54 -15.63 -10.66
N THR A 52 -17.62 -15.14 -9.82
CA THR A 52 -16.17 -15.24 -10.01
C THR A 52 -15.48 -15.50 -8.67
N ILE A 53 -14.20 -15.87 -8.67
CA ILE A 53 -13.40 -16.02 -7.44
C ILE A 53 -12.59 -14.75 -7.22
N VAL A 54 -12.66 -14.20 -6.00
CA VAL A 54 -11.88 -13.04 -5.59
C VAL A 54 -11.08 -13.34 -4.33
N GLY A 55 -9.87 -12.78 -4.25
CA GLY A 55 -9.12 -12.70 -3.01
C GLY A 55 -9.59 -11.50 -2.21
N ARG A 56 -10.27 -11.76 -1.10
CA ARG A 56 -10.80 -10.73 -0.20
C ARG A 56 -9.92 -10.61 1.04
N VAL A 57 -9.91 -9.43 1.66
CA VAL A 57 -9.36 -9.24 3.01
C VAL A 57 -10.54 -8.95 3.93
N SER A 58 -11.07 -9.95 4.60
CA SER A 58 -12.28 -9.84 5.44
C SER A 58 -11.96 -9.37 6.87
N ASP A 59 -10.67 -9.30 7.20
CA ASP A 59 -10.20 -8.89 8.50
C ASP A 59 -10.56 -7.43 8.81
N THR A 60 -10.76 -7.14 10.10
CA THR A 60 -10.94 -5.76 10.56
C THR A 60 -9.63 -4.99 10.37
N LEU A 61 -9.69 -3.88 9.64
CA LEU A 61 -8.52 -3.05 9.35
C LEU A 61 -8.34 -1.97 10.43
N PRO A 62 -7.09 -1.57 10.76
CA PRO A 62 -6.83 -0.51 11.72
C PRO A 62 -7.46 0.80 11.26
N GLU A 63 -7.89 1.62 12.22
CA GLU A 63 -8.33 2.99 11.94
C GLU A 63 -7.12 3.90 11.75
N LEU A 64 -7.25 4.90 10.87
CA LEU A 64 -6.24 5.95 10.75
C LEU A 64 -6.34 6.92 11.93
N PRO A 65 -5.21 7.52 12.36
CA PRO A 65 -5.22 8.63 13.31
C PRO A 65 -6.14 9.77 12.82
N SER A 66 -6.79 10.46 13.77
CA SER A 66 -7.74 11.54 13.45
C SER A 66 -7.09 12.69 12.66
N SER A 67 -5.78 12.90 12.82
CA SER A 67 -4.99 13.88 12.06
C SER A 67 -4.83 13.55 10.59
N LEU A 68 -5.09 12.31 10.17
CA LEU A 68 -4.91 11.81 8.80
C LEU A 68 -6.25 11.37 8.17
N ARG A 69 -7.38 11.92 8.64
CA ARG A 69 -8.72 11.54 8.14
C ARG A 69 -8.92 11.76 6.65
N GLU A 70 -8.20 12.70 6.04
CA GLU A 70 -8.24 12.92 4.59
C GLU A 70 -7.75 11.70 3.79
N TYR A 71 -6.88 10.88 4.40
CA TYR A 71 -6.37 9.63 3.87
C TYR A 71 -7.24 8.42 4.22
N ASP A 72 -8.33 8.59 4.98
CA ASP A 72 -9.13 7.46 5.46
C ASP A 72 -9.90 6.79 4.32
N SER A 73 -9.29 5.75 3.79
CA SER A 73 -9.80 4.84 2.77
C SER A 73 -9.54 3.41 3.22
N ARG A 74 -10.36 2.47 2.75
CA ARG A 74 -10.12 1.05 3.00
C ARG A 74 -8.73 0.64 2.50
N ASN A 75 -8.27 1.24 1.42
CA ASN A 75 -6.93 1.02 0.90
C ASN A 75 -5.86 1.44 1.92
N ASN A 76 -5.88 2.67 2.42
CA ASN A 76 -4.84 3.10 3.36
C ASN A 76 -4.91 2.36 4.70
N ARG A 77 -6.10 1.95 5.16
CA ARG A 77 -6.24 1.07 6.33
C ARG A 77 -5.60 -0.29 6.10
N LEU A 78 -5.71 -0.85 4.88
CA LEU A 78 -5.00 -2.08 4.52
C LEU A 78 -3.48 -1.86 4.45
N ALA A 79 -3.01 -0.76 3.88
CA ALA A 79 -1.59 -0.42 3.90
C ALA A 79 -1.06 -0.29 5.34
N LEU A 80 -1.80 0.42 6.20
CA LEU A 80 -1.47 0.62 7.61
C LEU A 80 -1.31 -0.70 8.37
N SER A 81 -2.19 -1.67 8.12
CA SER A 81 -2.09 -2.99 8.77
C SER A 81 -0.82 -3.75 8.42
N ALA A 82 -0.27 -3.55 7.22
CA ALA A 82 1.03 -4.10 6.82
C ALA A 82 2.18 -3.26 7.40
N LEU A 83 2.06 -1.93 7.39
CA LEU A 83 3.09 -1.02 7.90
C LEU A 83 3.33 -1.18 9.41
N GLN A 84 2.28 -1.41 10.20
CA GLN A 84 2.38 -1.65 11.64
C GLN A 84 3.27 -2.86 11.99
N GLN A 85 3.38 -3.85 11.09
CA GLN A 85 4.25 -5.01 11.29
C GLN A 85 5.74 -4.66 11.19
N ILE A 86 6.08 -3.57 10.48
CA ILE A 86 7.45 -3.11 10.25
C ILE A 86 7.74 -1.73 10.85
N GLU A 87 6.79 -1.17 11.59
CA GLU A 87 6.91 0.14 12.23
C GLU A 87 8.19 0.27 13.08
N PRO A 88 8.59 -0.72 13.92
CA PRO A 88 9.85 -0.62 14.66
C PRO A 88 11.08 -0.44 13.77
N ALA A 89 11.13 -1.11 12.61
CA ALA A 89 12.25 -1.00 11.66
C ALA A 89 12.25 0.36 10.94
N ILE A 90 11.07 0.89 10.59
CA ILE A 90 10.92 2.23 10.02
C ILE A 90 11.38 3.29 11.04
N GLN A 91 10.92 3.18 12.29
CA GLN A 91 11.29 4.11 13.36
C GLN A 91 12.78 4.06 13.68
N GLU A 92 13.42 2.89 13.61
CA GLU A 92 14.87 2.78 13.75
C GLU A 92 15.60 3.46 12.59
N ALA A 93 15.17 3.25 11.35
CA ALA A 93 15.73 3.96 10.20
C ALA A 93 15.57 5.49 10.34
N ILE A 94 14.41 5.97 10.84
CA ILE A 94 14.17 7.41 11.08
C ILE A 94 15.17 7.95 12.10
N ARG A 95 15.39 7.24 13.22
CA ARG A 95 16.37 7.64 14.24
C ARG A 95 17.80 7.65 13.69
N GLN A 96 18.15 6.68 12.87
CA GLN A 96 19.50 6.50 12.35
C GLN A 96 19.86 7.50 11.25
N TYR A 97 18.96 7.73 10.29
CA TYR A 97 19.26 8.50 9.08
C TYR A 97 18.57 9.87 9.04
N GLY A 98 17.49 10.05 9.78
CA GLY A 98 16.65 11.26 9.73
C GLY A 98 15.51 11.15 8.71
N ALA A 99 14.40 11.84 8.99
CA ALA A 99 13.17 11.77 8.20
C ALA A 99 13.31 12.24 6.74
N ASN A 100 14.27 13.10 6.45
CA ASN A 100 14.58 13.59 5.11
C ASN A 100 15.44 12.62 4.27
N ARG A 101 15.96 11.57 4.90
CA ARG A 101 16.81 10.53 4.27
C ARG A 101 16.07 9.22 4.01
N ILE A 102 14.77 9.20 4.29
CA ILE A 102 13.91 8.04 4.03
C ILE A 102 12.97 8.38 2.90
N ALA A 103 13.02 7.59 1.85
CA ALA A 103 12.13 7.72 0.70
C ALA A 103 10.92 6.77 0.84
N VAL A 104 9.81 7.15 0.22
CA VAL A 104 8.58 6.34 0.11
C VAL A 104 8.29 6.12 -1.37
N VAL A 105 8.31 4.87 -1.81
CA VAL A 105 8.06 4.51 -3.21
C VAL A 105 7.08 3.35 -3.28
N ILE A 106 5.82 3.64 -3.63
CA ILE A 106 4.73 2.66 -3.59
C ILE A 106 4.20 2.35 -4.99
N GLY A 107 4.01 1.06 -5.28
CA GLY A 107 3.38 0.61 -6.51
C GLY A 107 1.87 0.51 -6.35
N THR A 108 1.09 1.17 -7.20
CA THR A 108 -0.36 0.96 -7.25
C THR A 108 -0.91 1.20 -8.64
N SER A 109 -2.03 0.55 -8.98
CA SER A 109 -2.74 0.79 -10.25
C SER A 109 -4.18 1.24 -10.05
N THR A 110 -4.65 1.23 -8.80
CA THR A 110 -6.05 1.49 -8.46
C THR A 110 -6.19 2.47 -7.31
N SER A 111 -5.22 2.61 -6.41
CA SER A 111 -5.38 3.43 -5.20
C SER A 111 -6.73 3.14 -4.52
N GLY A 112 -7.36 4.13 -3.87
CA GLY A 112 -8.73 4.06 -3.35
C GLY A 112 -9.81 4.34 -4.41
N ILE A 113 -9.68 3.83 -5.65
CA ILE A 113 -10.72 4.04 -6.69
C ILE A 113 -12.10 3.55 -6.27
N ALA A 114 -12.18 2.52 -5.43
CA ALA A 114 -13.45 2.00 -4.90
C ALA A 114 -14.19 3.04 -4.04
N ASP A 115 -13.47 3.84 -3.25
CA ASP A 115 -14.05 4.95 -2.48
C ASP A 115 -14.61 6.03 -3.44
N GLY A 116 -13.93 6.25 -4.57
CA GLY A 116 -14.39 7.13 -5.64
C GLY A 116 -15.64 6.62 -6.36
N GLU A 117 -15.69 5.33 -6.68
CA GLU A 117 -16.86 4.66 -7.27
C GLU A 117 -18.09 4.82 -6.37
N ASN A 118 -17.97 4.49 -5.08
CA ASN A 118 -19.04 4.65 -4.10
C ASN A 118 -19.53 6.10 -3.99
N ALA A 119 -18.60 7.05 -3.94
CA ALA A 119 -18.94 8.48 -3.89
C ALA A 119 -19.65 8.95 -5.17
N PHE A 120 -19.26 8.41 -6.32
CA PHE A 120 -19.88 8.73 -7.60
C PHE A 120 -21.29 8.13 -7.72
N GLU A 121 -21.50 6.90 -7.27
CA GLU A 121 -22.83 6.29 -7.19
C GLU A 121 -23.79 7.10 -6.31
N GLN A 122 -23.31 7.58 -5.15
CA GLN A 122 -24.08 8.48 -4.31
C GLN A 122 -24.40 9.79 -5.03
N LYS A 123 -23.41 10.39 -5.72
CA LYS A 123 -23.65 11.61 -6.50
C LYS A 123 -24.69 11.42 -7.60
N LEU A 124 -24.69 10.28 -8.29
CA LEU A 124 -25.70 9.98 -9.32
C LEU A 124 -27.11 9.86 -8.73
N SER A 125 -27.24 9.42 -7.48
CA SER A 125 -28.53 9.25 -6.81
C SER A 125 -29.00 10.47 -6.02
N GLN A 126 -28.09 11.33 -5.55
CA GLN A 126 -28.36 12.45 -4.63
C GLN A 126 -27.89 13.82 -5.15
N GLU A 127 -27.39 13.89 -6.38
CA GLU A 127 -26.82 15.07 -7.06
C GLU A 127 -25.57 15.69 -6.41
N HIS A 128 -25.15 15.19 -5.25
CA HIS A 128 -24.02 15.69 -4.47
C HIS A 128 -23.11 14.53 -4.02
N PHE A 129 -21.81 14.80 -3.94
CA PHE A 129 -20.88 13.85 -3.33
C PHE A 129 -21.14 13.71 -1.82
N PRO A 130 -20.76 12.56 -1.21
CA PRO A 130 -20.75 12.41 0.25
C PRO A 130 -19.94 13.53 0.91
N SER A 131 -20.35 14.01 2.09
CA SER A 131 -19.68 15.10 2.80
C SER A 131 -18.25 14.76 3.25
N ASP A 132 -17.96 13.48 3.42
CA ASP A 132 -16.69 12.90 3.85
C ASP A 132 -15.86 12.36 2.67
N TYR A 133 -16.32 12.57 1.43
CA TYR A 133 -15.55 12.26 0.24
C TYR A 133 -14.51 13.34 -0.03
N HIS A 134 -13.28 12.90 -0.27
CA HIS A 134 -12.19 13.76 -0.74
C HIS A 134 -11.53 13.09 -1.94
N TYR A 135 -11.31 13.85 -3.02
CA TYR A 135 -10.74 13.32 -4.27
C TYR A 135 -9.36 12.69 -4.07
N HIS A 136 -8.60 13.18 -3.08
CA HIS A 136 -7.29 12.64 -2.75
C HIS A 136 -7.34 11.13 -2.45
N LYS A 137 -8.43 10.59 -1.90
CA LYS A 137 -8.59 9.14 -1.63
C LYS A 137 -8.37 8.24 -2.86
N GLN A 138 -8.64 8.74 -4.07
CA GLN A 138 -8.47 7.99 -5.32
C GLN A 138 -7.24 8.41 -6.13
N GLU A 139 -6.50 9.42 -5.69
CA GLU A 139 -5.25 9.81 -6.35
C GLU A 139 -4.21 8.68 -6.24
N LEU A 140 -3.44 8.45 -7.30
CA LEU A 140 -2.44 7.38 -7.29
C LEU A 140 -1.31 7.64 -6.29
N GLY A 141 -0.99 8.91 -6.02
CA GLY A 141 0.00 9.33 -5.02
C GLY A 141 -0.48 9.19 -3.57
N ASN A 142 -1.79 9.02 -3.35
CA ASN A 142 -2.39 9.07 -2.02
C ASN A 142 -1.75 8.11 -1.01
N VAL A 143 -1.45 6.88 -1.44
CA VAL A 143 -0.83 5.88 -0.56
C VAL A 143 0.61 6.24 -0.18
N SER A 144 1.39 6.83 -1.10
CA SER A 144 2.75 7.27 -0.77
C SER A 144 2.72 8.49 0.16
N ASP A 145 1.82 9.43 -0.11
CA ASP A 145 1.66 10.66 0.68
C ASP A 145 1.16 10.32 2.10
N PHE A 146 0.17 9.42 2.21
CA PHE A 146 -0.29 8.87 3.48
C PHE A 146 0.86 8.30 4.32
N ILE A 147 1.71 7.47 3.72
CA ILE A 147 2.83 6.83 4.42
C ILE A 147 3.86 7.87 4.86
N ALA A 148 4.17 8.84 3.99
CA ALA A 148 5.07 9.93 4.33
C ALA A 148 4.52 10.74 5.52
N ASP A 149 3.26 11.14 5.49
CA ASP A 149 2.63 11.92 6.55
C ASP A 149 2.50 11.12 7.86
N TYR A 150 2.15 9.84 7.78
CA TYR A 150 2.03 8.95 8.94
C TYR A 150 3.35 8.82 9.70
N PHE A 151 4.48 8.70 8.98
CA PHE A 151 5.81 8.60 9.57
C PHE A 151 6.56 9.94 9.64
N GLN A 152 5.92 11.06 9.28
CA GLN A 152 6.51 12.40 9.21
C GLN A 152 7.80 12.49 8.37
N LEU A 153 7.80 11.81 7.22
CA LEU A 153 8.93 11.73 6.30
C LEU A 153 8.95 12.91 5.34
N THR A 154 10.14 13.39 5.03
CA THR A 154 10.35 14.54 4.13
C THR A 154 11.32 14.23 2.99
N GLY A 155 11.72 12.95 2.86
CA GLY A 155 12.50 12.47 1.73
C GLY A 155 11.66 12.28 0.46
N PRO A 156 12.25 11.75 -0.62
CA PRO A 156 11.54 11.49 -1.88
C PRO A 156 10.28 10.64 -1.67
N CYS A 157 9.12 11.14 -2.11
CA CYS A 157 7.83 10.47 -1.97
C CYS A 157 7.12 10.42 -3.33
N TYR A 158 6.77 9.23 -3.83
CA TYR A 158 5.96 9.10 -5.03
C TYR A 158 5.39 7.68 -5.23
N ALA A 159 4.33 7.60 -6.03
CA ALA A 159 3.76 6.35 -6.48
C ALA A 159 4.24 5.95 -7.90
N ILE A 160 4.32 4.65 -8.16
CA ILE A 160 4.55 4.08 -9.49
C ILE A 160 3.26 3.37 -9.94
N SER A 161 2.74 3.77 -11.09
CA SER A 161 1.58 3.13 -11.72
C SER A 161 1.92 2.65 -13.12
N THR A 162 2.25 1.36 -13.22
CA THR A 162 2.53 0.64 -14.45
C THR A 162 1.84 -0.73 -14.47
N ALA A 163 0.56 -0.76 -14.07
CA ALA A 163 -0.26 -1.98 -13.97
C ALA A 163 0.40 -3.04 -13.06
N CYS A 164 0.35 -4.32 -13.46
CA CYS A 164 0.88 -5.45 -12.68
C CYS A 164 2.38 -5.37 -12.37
N SER A 165 3.14 -4.53 -13.09
CA SER A 165 4.58 -4.35 -12.85
C SER A 165 4.90 -3.30 -11.76
N SER A 166 3.91 -2.56 -11.28
CA SER A 166 4.09 -1.41 -10.39
C SER A 166 4.92 -1.75 -9.14
N SER A 167 4.50 -2.78 -8.40
CA SER A 167 5.17 -3.24 -7.17
C SER A 167 6.50 -3.97 -7.40
N GLY A 168 6.81 -4.35 -8.64
CA GLY A 168 8.15 -4.81 -9.01
C GLY A 168 9.10 -3.64 -9.28
N ARG A 169 8.60 -2.58 -9.92
CA ARG A 169 9.40 -1.40 -10.30
C ARG A 169 9.83 -0.55 -9.11
N VAL A 170 9.10 -0.57 -8.00
CA VAL A 170 9.50 0.14 -6.76
C VAL A 170 10.89 -0.27 -6.29
N PHE A 171 11.27 -1.55 -6.39
CA PHE A 171 12.59 -2.03 -5.99
C PHE A 171 13.71 -1.47 -6.88
N ILE A 172 13.44 -1.30 -8.18
CA ILE A 172 14.39 -0.69 -9.12
C ILE A 172 14.60 0.78 -8.75
N SER A 173 13.50 1.49 -8.47
CA SER A 173 13.54 2.90 -8.04
C SER A 173 14.25 3.07 -6.70
N ALA A 174 13.95 2.22 -5.71
CA ALA A 174 14.60 2.22 -4.40
C ALA A 174 16.11 2.02 -4.53
N LYS A 175 16.54 1.04 -5.32
CA LYS A 175 17.96 0.81 -5.61
C LYS A 175 18.64 2.05 -6.21
N ARG A 176 17.97 2.77 -7.11
CA ARG A 176 18.51 4.00 -7.71
C ARG A 176 18.59 5.15 -6.70
N LEU A 177 17.59 5.30 -5.83
CA LEU A 177 17.59 6.31 -4.77
C LEU A 177 18.73 6.09 -3.77
N LEU A 178 18.95 4.84 -3.35
CA LEU A 178 20.05 4.46 -2.46
C LEU A 178 21.41 4.69 -3.12
N LEU A 179 21.61 4.22 -4.36
CA LEU A 179 22.89 4.36 -5.06
C LEU A 179 23.23 5.80 -5.47
N SER A 180 22.23 6.66 -5.63
CA SER A 180 22.44 8.09 -5.90
C SER A 180 22.70 8.92 -4.64
N GLY A 181 22.55 8.33 -3.45
CA GLY A 181 22.66 9.03 -2.17
C GLY A 181 21.50 9.97 -1.89
N MET A 182 20.38 9.88 -2.62
CA MET A 182 19.17 10.68 -2.35
C MET A 182 18.43 10.21 -1.10
N ALA A 183 18.59 8.95 -0.72
CA ALA A 183 18.04 8.36 0.50
C ALA A 183 19.00 7.31 1.06
N ASP A 184 18.92 7.03 2.35
CA ASP A 184 19.68 5.97 3.04
C ASP A 184 18.80 4.77 3.39
N ALA A 185 17.47 4.96 3.42
CA ALA A 185 16.48 3.89 3.46
C ALA A 185 15.29 4.21 2.55
N VAL A 186 14.58 3.17 2.08
CA VAL A 186 13.40 3.34 1.23
C VAL A 186 12.30 2.40 1.70
N ILE A 187 11.14 2.97 2.02
CA ILE A 187 9.91 2.20 2.19
C ILE A 187 9.38 1.87 0.80
N VAL A 188 9.37 0.58 0.47
CA VAL A 188 8.82 0.06 -0.79
C VAL A 188 7.64 -0.84 -0.51
N GLY A 189 6.67 -0.83 -1.42
CA GLY A 189 5.51 -1.69 -1.29
C GLY A 189 4.64 -1.68 -2.53
N GLY A 190 3.56 -2.44 -2.44
CA GLY A 190 2.56 -2.52 -3.48
C GLY A 190 1.18 -2.61 -2.86
N GLN A 191 0.22 -1.94 -3.48
CA GLN A 191 -1.17 -2.09 -3.12
C GLN A 191 -2.07 -2.09 -4.35
N ILE A 192 -3.07 -2.96 -4.31
CA ILE A 192 -4.18 -3.01 -5.25
C ILE A 192 -5.50 -2.84 -4.48
N ARG A 193 -6.56 -2.44 -5.20
CA ARG A 193 -7.93 -2.30 -4.72
C ARG A 193 -8.28 -3.37 -3.70
N SER A 194 -8.65 -2.92 -2.50
CA SER A 194 -9.26 -3.78 -1.50
C SER A 194 -10.78 -3.79 -1.69
N VAL A 195 -11.34 -4.96 -1.94
CA VAL A 195 -12.79 -5.18 -1.89
C VAL A 195 -13.14 -5.69 -0.49
N ALA A 196 -14.17 -5.10 0.12
CA ALA A 196 -14.78 -5.59 1.36
C ALA A 196 -15.83 -6.63 1.00
#